data_AF-A0AAV2JY34-F1
#
_entry.id   AF-A0AAV2JY34-F1
#
_cell.length_a   1.000
_cell.length_b   1.000
_cell.length_c   1.000
_cell.angle_alpha   90.00
_cell.angle_beta   90.00
_cell.angle_gamma   90.00
#
_symmetry.space_group_name_H-M   'P 1'
#
loop_
_entity.id
_entity.type
_entity.pdbx_description
1 polymer ?
#
loop_
_entity_poly.entity_id
_entity_poly.type
_entity_poly.pdbx_seq_one_letter_code
_entity_poly.pdbx_strand_id
1 'polypeptide(L)'
;MQLFNDAYGDLVLKSLCLRNKFPLFHEKMNDIKTFHGLRMLDLFGCRLGDDHEIFQHLTSSLMTSLERLCIGGNSISDMGLQRLTAPVRMMKKGLDSLKSLDISYNPVTERAFRYLMCLPKLEKLDVSGTGMKLGPGLKRCICDYLGLIHSEKPLDEFDHSKCKTEGWAEQVVNQWETIGTQMPKLKKLEESRTSALRFFGRQKFVRDILNAAPLIQEDDDANKDTLQFHKADHSTKQEKQHASTACTEDKALLNTSNKRARQTEQPDTEDPPSKRSGAFTAADMDLLNSY
;
A
#
# COMPACT_ATOMS: atom_id res chain seq x y z
N MET A 1 19.87 11.01 -16.00
CA MET A 1 19.47 9.72 -15.39
C MET A 1 18.47 8.95 -16.24
N GLN A 2 17.44 9.60 -16.78
CA GLN A 2 16.39 8.94 -17.57
C GLN A 2 16.89 7.98 -18.67
N LEU A 3 17.82 8.43 -19.53
CA LEU A 3 18.42 7.59 -20.60
C LEU A 3 19.05 6.29 -20.07
N PHE A 4 19.72 6.34 -18.91
CA PHE A 4 20.33 5.15 -18.31
C PHE A 4 19.28 4.24 -17.71
N ASN A 5 18.25 4.80 -17.07
CA ASN A 5 17.20 3.98 -16.50
C ASN A 5 16.37 3.28 -17.58
N ASP A 6 16.12 3.94 -18.71
CA ASP A 6 15.44 3.33 -19.87
C ASP A 6 16.27 2.21 -20.51
N ALA A 7 17.60 2.32 -20.50
CA ALA A 7 18.48 1.31 -21.08
C ALA A 7 18.80 0.13 -20.13
N TYR A 8 18.87 0.38 -18.82
CA TYR A 8 19.44 -0.57 -17.86
C TYR A 8 18.53 -0.91 -16.68
N GLY A 9 17.40 -0.22 -16.50
CA GLY A 9 16.36 -0.56 -15.52
C GLY A 9 16.88 -0.79 -14.10
N ASP A 10 16.72 -2.01 -13.60
CA ASP A 10 17.11 -2.41 -12.25
C ASP A 10 18.63 -2.44 -12.01
N LEU A 11 19.45 -2.46 -13.07
CA LEU A 11 20.91 -2.29 -12.95
C LEU A 11 21.28 -0.86 -12.52
N VAL A 12 20.43 0.14 -12.83
CA VAL A 12 20.66 1.52 -12.39
C VAL A 12 20.40 1.65 -10.92
N LEU A 13 19.21 1.25 -10.47
CA LEU A 13 18.85 1.26 -9.06
C LEU A 13 17.81 0.17 -8.80
N LYS A 14 18.21 -0.83 -8.02
CA LYS A 14 17.36 -1.95 -7.63
C LYS A 14 16.59 -1.64 -6.34
N SER A 15 17.23 -0.96 -5.42
CA SER A 15 16.68 -0.61 -4.11
C SER A 15 16.93 0.85 -3.80
N LEU A 16 15.92 1.56 -3.29
CA LEU A 16 16.02 2.95 -2.87
C LEU A 16 15.47 3.11 -1.45
N CYS A 17 16.34 3.54 -0.54
CA CYS A 17 15.99 3.78 0.86
C CYS A 17 16.00 5.27 1.18
N LEU A 18 14.81 5.84 1.39
CA LEU A 18 14.59 7.23 1.78
C LEU A 18 13.90 7.35 3.15
N ARG A 19 13.97 6.30 3.97
CA ARG A 19 13.38 6.26 5.32
C ARG A 19 13.72 7.52 6.12
N ASN A 20 12.69 8.21 6.59
CA ASN A 20 12.75 9.46 7.36
C ASN A 20 13.46 10.63 6.64
N LYS A 21 13.69 10.53 5.32
CA LYS A 21 14.36 11.57 4.50
C LYS A 21 13.35 12.40 3.72
N PHE A 22 12.23 12.80 4.35
CA PHE A 22 11.17 13.55 3.67
C PHE A 22 11.65 14.82 2.94
N PRO A 23 12.60 15.65 3.43
CA PRO A 23 13.03 16.85 2.69
C PRO A 23 13.74 16.47 1.39
N LEU A 24 14.59 15.44 1.44
CA LEU A 24 15.32 14.91 0.28
C LEU A 24 14.36 14.31 -0.73
N PHE A 25 13.40 13.50 -0.27
CA PHE A 25 12.38 12.87 -1.09
C PHE A 25 11.57 13.91 -1.88
N HIS A 26 11.13 14.98 -1.23
CA HIS A 26 10.37 16.04 -1.90
C HIS A 26 11.25 16.85 -2.86
N GLU A 27 12.49 17.18 -2.48
CA GLU A 27 13.42 17.92 -3.34
C GLU A 27 13.78 17.13 -4.61
N LYS A 28 13.95 15.81 -4.47
CA LYS A 28 14.40 14.91 -5.55
C LYS A 28 13.27 14.10 -6.19
N MET A 29 12.02 14.48 -5.97
CA MET A 29 10.85 13.76 -6.46
C MET A 29 10.91 13.49 -7.97
N ASN A 30 11.30 14.50 -8.76
CA ASN A 30 11.42 14.36 -10.21
C ASN A 30 12.49 13.35 -10.62
N ASP A 31 13.63 13.35 -9.92
CA ASP A 31 14.70 12.37 -10.15
C ASP A 31 14.26 10.97 -9.73
N ILE A 32 13.57 10.84 -8.60
CA ILE A 32 13.05 9.56 -8.08
C ILE A 32 12.05 8.95 -9.06
N LYS A 33 11.17 9.76 -9.66
CA LYS A 33 10.23 9.33 -10.71
C LYS A 33 10.92 8.78 -11.96
N THR A 34 12.22 8.99 -12.13
CA THR A 34 12.97 8.38 -13.24
C THR A 34 13.36 6.93 -12.98
N PHE A 35 13.32 6.44 -11.73
CA PHE A 35 13.74 5.09 -11.36
C PHE A 35 12.60 4.06 -11.48
N HIS A 36 12.25 3.70 -12.71
CA HIS A 36 11.21 2.71 -13.00
C HIS A 36 11.60 1.23 -12.76
N GLY A 37 12.90 0.96 -12.59
CA GLY A 37 13.46 -0.38 -12.38
C GLY A 37 13.52 -0.84 -10.91
N LEU A 38 13.00 -0.03 -9.97
CA LEU A 38 13.08 -0.34 -8.55
C LEU A 38 12.32 -1.63 -8.20
N ARG A 39 12.99 -2.50 -7.45
CA ARG A 39 12.39 -3.68 -6.80
C ARG A 39 12.00 -3.42 -5.36
N MET A 40 12.74 -2.54 -4.67
CA MET A 40 12.47 -2.15 -3.29
C MET A 40 12.47 -0.62 -3.19
N LEU A 41 11.41 -0.09 -2.57
CA LEU A 41 11.29 1.33 -2.29
C LEU A 41 10.83 1.54 -0.84
N ASP A 42 11.70 2.14 -0.02
CA ASP A 42 11.40 2.50 1.35
C ASP A 42 11.22 4.02 1.48
N LEU A 43 9.98 4.41 1.73
CA LEU A 43 9.51 5.77 1.98
C LEU A 43 8.93 5.92 3.39
N PHE A 44 9.35 5.08 4.33
CA PHE A 44 8.84 5.17 5.69
C PHE A 44 9.10 6.56 6.28
N GLY A 45 8.11 7.18 6.91
CA GLY A 45 8.28 8.51 7.55
C GLY A 45 8.52 9.66 6.57
N CYS A 46 8.15 9.50 5.29
CA CYS A 46 8.30 10.53 4.25
C CYS A 46 7.16 11.56 4.18
N ARG A 47 6.19 11.52 5.11
CA ARG A 47 5.04 12.46 5.20
C ARG A 47 4.18 12.51 3.93
N LEU A 48 3.87 11.35 3.35
CA LEU A 48 3.09 11.30 2.10
C LEU A 48 1.68 11.89 2.26
N GLY A 49 0.93 11.44 3.27
CA GLY A 49 -0.51 11.71 3.38
C GLY A 49 -1.34 11.00 2.30
N ASP A 50 -2.66 11.20 2.34
CA ASP A 50 -3.60 10.53 1.43
C ASP A 50 -3.51 10.99 -0.02
N ASP A 51 -3.06 12.24 -0.24
CA ASP A 51 -3.13 12.90 -1.53
C ASP A 51 -1.82 12.90 -2.32
N HIS A 52 -0.77 12.24 -1.83
CA HIS A 52 0.58 12.35 -2.38
C HIS A 52 0.69 11.96 -3.86
N GLU A 53 1.41 12.76 -4.64
CA GLU A 53 1.59 12.52 -6.09
C GLU A 53 2.41 11.27 -6.42
N ILE A 54 3.19 10.75 -5.47
CA ILE A 54 3.98 9.52 -5.65
C ILE A 54 3.11 8.33 -6.01
N PHE A 55 1.85 8.29 -5.56
CA PHE A 55 0.94 7.18 -5.85
C PHE A 55 0.73 6.99 -7.34
N GLN A 56 0.65 8.09 -8.11
CA GLN A 56 0.52 8.04 -9.56
C GLN A 56 1.74 7.36 -10.21
N HIS A 57 2.94 7.65 -9.69
CA HIS A 57 4.17 7.04 -10.17
C HIS A 57 4.27 5.56 -9.79
N LEU A 58 3.96 5.19 -8.54
CA LEU A 58 3.97 3.80 -8.06
C LEU A 58 3.04 2.88 -8.87
N THR A 59 1.92 3.42 -9.35
CA THR A 59 0.97 2.69 -10.18
C THR A 59 1.13 2.94 -11.69
N SER A 60 2.18 3.67 -12.09
CA SER A 60 2.43 3.93 -13.50
C SER A 60 2.81 2.65 -14.23
N SER A 61 2.59 2.61 -15.55
CA SER A 61 2.96 1.47 -16.39
C SER A 61 4.47 1.22 -16.48
N LEU A 62 5.29 2.14 -15.98
CA LEU A 62 6.75 2.01 -15.96
C LEU A 62 7.21 1.22 -14.71
N MET A 63 6.52 1.36 -13.58
CA MET A 63 6.85 0.72 -12.30
C MET A 63 6.41 -0.75 -12.23
N THR A 64 6.96 -1.58 -13.11
CA THR A 64 6.56 -2.99 -13.26
C THR A 64 7.32 -3.95 -12.35
N SER A 65 8.48 -3.53 -11.84
CA SER A 65 9.42 -4.40 -11.12
C SER A 65 9.33 -4.29 -9.59
N LEU A 66 8.46 -3.42 -9.06
CA LEU A 66 8.40 -3.17 -7.62
C LEU A 66 7.85 -4.38 -6.87
N GLU A 67 8.69 -5.02 -6.06
CA GLU A 67 8.37 -6.20 -5.26
C GLU A 67 8.11 -5.85 -3.80
N ARG A 68 8.76 -4.81 -3.27
CA ARG A 68 8.62 -4.36 -1.88
C ARG A 68 8.41 -2.85 -1.81
N LEU A 69 7.37 -2.46 -1.08
CA LEU A 69 7.04 -1.07 -0.81
C LEU A 69 6.86 -0.85 0.69
N CYS A 70 7.67 0.03 1.27
CA CYS A 70 7.53 0.47 2.65
C CYS A 70 7.03 1.90 2.68
N ILE A 71 5.80 2.10 3.14
CA ILE A 71 5.15 3.41 3.28
C ILE A 71 4.62 3.60 4.70
N GLY A 72 5.23 2.93 5.69
CA GLY A 72 4.88 3.13 7.08
C GLY A 72 5.12 4.57 7.59
N GLY A 73 4.39 5.01 8.61
CA GLY A 73 4.62 6.30 9.25
C GLY A 73 4.36 7.53 8.36
N ASN A 74 3.41 7.44 7.43
CA ASN A 74 3.17 8.48 6.42
C ASN A 74 1.83 9.21 6.55
N SER A 75 1.09 8.99 7.63
CA SER A 75 -0.26 9.54 7.84
C SER A 75 -1.24 9.17 6.72
N ILE A 76 -1.12 7.95 6.18
CA ILE A 76 -2.01 7.39 5.15
C ILE A 76 -3.23 6.77 5.84
N SER A 77 -4.43 7.21 5.51
CA SER A 77 -5.68 6.62 5.98
C SER A 77 -6.19 5.55 4.99
N ASP A 78 -7.37 4.99 5.30
CA ASP A 78 -8.11 4.14 4.36
C ASP A 78 -8.32 4.82 2.99
N MET A 79 -8.40 6.16 2.94
CA MET A 79 -8.53 6.94 1.70
C MET A 79 -7.25 6.98 0.90
N GLY A 80 -6.10 7.16 1.54
CA GLY A 80 -4.81 7.08 0.86
C GLY A 80 -4.57 5.69 0.27
N LEU A 81 -4.90 4.61 0.99
CA LEU A 81 -4.84 3.25 0.43
C LEU A 81 -5.84 3.04 -0.71
N GLN A 82 -7.06 3.58 -0.60
CA GLN A 82 -8.04 3.55 -1.69
C GLN A 82 -7.49 4.24 -2.94
N ARG A 83 -6.83 5.40 -2.80
CA ARG A 83 -6.21 6.16 -3.89
C ARG A 83 -5.00 5.44 -4.48
N LEU A 84 -4.07 4.96 -3.65
CA LEU A 84 -2.91 4.18 -4.07
C LEU A 84 -3.30 2.98 -4.94
N THR A 85 -4.37 2.28 -4.57
CA THR A 85 -4.81 1.07 -5.30
C THR A 85 -5.89 1.35 -6.34
N ALA A 86 -6.35 2.60 -6.52
CA ALA A 86 -7.42 2.93 -7.47
C ALA A 86 -7.07 2.55 -8.93
N PRO A 87 -5.86 2.83 -9.45
CA PRO A 87 -5.47 2.41 -10.80
C PRO A 87 -5.45 0.88 -10.97
N VAL A 88 -5.02 0.15 -9.94
CA VAL A 88 -5.02 -1.32 -9.94
C VAL A 88 -6.44 -1.85 -10.01
N ARG A 89 -7.37 -1.31 -9.21
CA ARG A 89 -8.77 -1.74 -9.18
C ARG A 89 -9.55 -1.39 -10.44
N MET A 90 -9.35 -0.18 -10.97
CA MET A 90 -10.17 0.36 -12.07
C MET A 90 -9.59 0.07 -13.45
N MET A 91 -8.27 0.05 -13.57
CA MET A 91 -7.58 -0.08 -14.87
C MET A 91 -6.73 -1.35 -14.98
N LYS A 92 -6.62 -2.15 -13.91
CA LYS A 92 -5.73 -3.34 -13.83
C LYS A 92 -4.28 -3.01 -14.19
N LYS A 93 -3.79 -1.89 -13.66
CA LYS A 93 -2.43 -1.39 -13.90
C LYS A 93 -1.74 -1.01 -12.60
N GLY A 94 -0.48 -1.41 -12.48
CA GLY A 94 0.42 -1.01 -11.41
C GLY A 94 0.48 -2.04 -10.28
N LEU A 95 1.63 -2.09 -9.60
CA LEU A 95 1.88 -2.99 -8.45
C LEU A 95 1.67 -4.50 -8.75
N ASP A 96 1.77 -4.91 -10.02
CA ASP A 96 1.57 -6.30 -10.47
C ASP A 96 2.63 -7.29 -9.95
N SER A 97 3.76 -6.77 -9.48
CA SER A 97 4.88 -7.53 -8.91
C SER A 97 5.00 -7.39 -7.40
N LEU A 98 4.12 -6.61 -6.75
CA LEU A 98 4.24 -6.28 -5.34
C LEU A 98 3.95 -7.52 -4.47
N LYS A 99 4.95 -7.95 -3.69
CA LYS A 99 4.91 -9.10 -2.79
C LYS A 99 4.86 -8.70 -1.32
N SER A 100 5.50 -7.59 -0.96
CA SER A 100 5.57 -7.12 0.42
C SER A 100 5.16 -5.66 0.52
N LEU A 101 4.19 -5.39 1.38
CA LEU A 101 3.68 -4.05 1.64
C LEU A 101 3.76 -3.75 3.13
N ASP A 102 4.50 -2.71 3.48
CA ASP A 102 4.50 -2.15 4.83
C ASP A 102 3.66 -0.86 4.86
N ILE A 103 2.56 -0.91 5.61
CA ILE A 103 1.67 0.22 5.91
C ILE A 103 1.62 0.52 7.40
N SER A 104 2.61 0.06 8.17
CA SER A 104 2.70 0.26 9.61
C SER A 104 2.66 1.74 10.00
N TYR A 105 2.30 2.06 11.24
CA TYR A 105 2.30 3.44 11.76
C TYR A 105 1.49 4.45 10.93
N ASN A 106 0.43 3.97 10.26
CA ASN A 106 -0.52 4.78 9.54
C ASN A 106 -1.92 4.64 10.16
N PRO A 107 -2.79 5.67 10.11
CA PRO A 107 -4.16 5.62 10.63
C PRO A 107 -5.10 4.80 9.72
N VAL A 108 -4.74 3.55 9.46
CA VAL A 108 -5.49 2.58 8.65
C VAL A 108 -6.36 1.71 9.55
N THR A 109 -7.56 1.36 9.08
CA THR A 109 -8.48 0.45 9.75
C THR A 109 -8.65 -0.85 8.97
N GLU A 110 -9.31 -1.85 9.58
CA GLU A 110 -9.66 -3.11 8.91
C GLU A 110 -10.45 -2.92 7.60
N ARG A 111 -11.14 -1.78 7.43
CA ARG A 111 -11.92 -1.48 6.23
C ARG A 111 -11.04 -1.36 4.99
N ALA A 112 -9.78 -0.95 5.14
CA ALA A 112 -8.86 -0.77 4.02
C ALA A 112 -8.43 -2.07 3.34
N PHE A 113 -8.53 -3.23 4.01
CA PHE A 113 -8.12 -4.51 3.43
C PHE A 113 -8.86 -4.85 2.15
N ARG A 114 -10.12 -4.38 2.00
CA ARG A 114 -10.89 -4.51 0.74
C ARG A 114 -10.18 -3.88 -0.46
N TYR A 115 -9.36 -2.85 -0.24
CA TYR A 115 -8.64 -2.16 -1.31
C TYR A 115 -7.34 -2.89 -1.69
N LEU A 116 -6.79 -3.71 -0.79
CA LEU A 116 -5.58 -4.49 -1.04
C LEU A 116 -5.86 -5.82 -1.76
N MET A 117 -7.12 -6.26 -1.82
CA MET A 117 -7.53 -7.48 -2.54
C MET A 117 -7.15 -7.49 -4.03
N CYS A 118 -6.91 -6.32 -4.62
CA CYS A 118 -6.53 -6.20 -6.02
C CYS A 118 -5.04 -6.44 -6.29
N LEU A 119 -4.22 -6.71 -5.26
CA LEU A 119 -2.79 -6.97 -5.39
C LEU A 119 -2.55 -8.49 -5.54
N PRO A 120 -2.34 -8.99 -6.77
CA PRO A 120 -2.44 -10.43 -7.04
C PRO A 120 -1.30 -11.27 -6.44
N LYS A 121 -0.14 -10.64 -6.17
CA LYS A 121 1.07 -11.30 -5.67
C LYS A 121 1.41 -10.91 -4.23
N LEU A 122 0.51 -10.22 -3.53
CA LEU A 122 0.78 -9.81 -2.15
C LEU A 122 0.91 -11.05 -1.25
N GLU A 123 2.08 -11.19 -0.64
CA GLU A 123 2.46 -12.32 0.19
C GLU A 123 2.74 -11.91 1.62
N LYS A 124 3.11 -10.65 1.87
CA LYS A 124 3.49 -10.14 3.19
C LYS A 124 2.90 -8.76 3.41
N LEU A 125 2.32 -8.54 4.59
CA LEU A 125 1.72 -7.28 5.00
C LEU A 125 2.12 -6.92 6.43
N ASP A 126 2.60 -5.71 6.64
CA ASP A 126 2.82 -5.13 7.97
C ASP A 126 1.76 -4.06 8.26
N VAL A 127 1.03 -4.24 9.37
CA VAL A 127 0.03 -3.29 9.89
C VAL A 127 0.32 -2.87 11.34
N SER A 128 1.56 -3.04 11.79
CA SER A 128 2.00 -2.66 13.14
C SER A 128 1.75 -1.17 13.39
N GLY A 129 1.42 -0.77 14.61
CA GLY A 129 1.25 0.64 14.94
C GLY A 129 0.08 1.37 14.26
N THR A 130 -0.86 0.65 13.63
CA THR A 130 -2.10 1.23 13.04
C THR A 130 -3.21 1.49 14.05
N GLY A 131 -3.02 1.06 15.31
CA GLY A 131 -4.04 1.10 16.37
C GLY A 131 -4.99 -0.09 16.36
N MET A 132 -4.87 -1.00 15.38
CA MET A 132 -5.54 -2.30 15.41
C MET A 132 -4.98 -3.16 16.54
N LYS A 133 -5.83 -4.00 17.15
CA LYS A 133 -5.42 -4.92 18.21
C LYS A 133 -5.32 -6.34 17.67
N LEU A 134 -4.27 -7.06 18.07
CA LEU A 134 -4.16 -8.47 17.74
C LEU A 134 -5.31 -9.25 18.40
N GLY A 135 -6.18 -9.84 17.59
CA GLY A 135 -7.29 -10.65 18.07
C GLY A 135 -7.84 -11.57 16.99
N PRO A 136 -8.73 -12.52 17.36
CA PRO A 136 -9.32 -13.45 16.40
C PRO A 136 -10.06 -12.73 15.25
N GLY A 137 -10.68 -11.58 15.54
CA GLY A 137 -11.36 -10.75 14.55
C GLY A 137 -10.41 -10.25 13.45
N LEU A 138 -9.33 -9.57 13.83
CA LEU A 138 -8.32 -9.07 12.89
C LEU A 138 -7.68 -10.20 12.07
N LYS A 139 -7.30 -11.30 12.73
CA LYS A 139 -6.72 -12.48 12.07
C LYS A 139 -7.67 -13.04 11.01
N ARG A 140 -8.95 -13.18 11.34
CA ARG A 140 -9.98 -13.64 10.42
C ARG A 140 -10.20 -12.63 9.28
N CYS A 141 -10.28 -11.35 9.59
CA CYS A 141 -10.46 -10.28 8.60
C CYS A 141 -9.37 -10.29 7.53
N ILE A 142 -8.10 -10.32 7.94
CA ILE A 142 -6.96 -10.37 7.00
C ILE A 142 -6.93 -11.70 6.23
N CYS A 143 -7.23 -12.82 6.87
CA CYS A 143 -7.32 -14.12 6.19
C CYS A 143 -8.44 -14.13 5.14
N ASP A 144 -9.63 -13.61 5.47
CA ASP A 144 -10.79 -13.59 4.58
C ASP A 144 -10.58 -12.65 3.38
N TYR A 145 -9.96 -11.49 3.59
CA TYR A 145 -9.69 -10.52 2.52
C TYR A 145 -8.46 -10.85 1.68
N LEU A 146 -7.36 -11.29 2.30
CA LEU A 146 -6.03 -11.35 1.67
C LEU A 146 -5.41 -12.75 1.70
N GLY A 147 -6.00 -13.71 2.42
CA GLY A 147 -5.44 -15.06 2.55
C GLY A 147 -4.14 -15.12 3.35
N LEU A 148 -3.83 -14.08 4.14
CA LEU A 148 -2.62 -14.00 4.95
C LEU A 148 -2.89 -14.45 6.39
N ILE A 149 -1.90 -15.06 7.01
CA ILE A 149 -1.91 -15.51 8.41
C ILE A 149 -0.93 -14.67 9.23
N HIS A 150 -1.24 -14.50 10.52
CA HIS A 150 -0.40 -13.75 11.45
C HIS A 150 0.94 -14.47 11.69
N SER A 151 2.05 -13.74 11.60
CA SER A 151 3.38 -14.22 11.93
C SER A 151 3.65 -14.10 13.43
N GLU A 152 4.11 -15.17 14.07
CA GLU A 152 4.53 -15.12 15.48
C GLU A 152 5.90 -14.46 15.67
N LYS A 153 6.70 -14.40 14.61
CA LYS A 153 8.02 -13.79 14.60
C LYS A 153 8.07 -12.61 13.63
N PRO A 154 8.87 -11.57 13.91
CA PRO A 154 9.12 -10.54 12.92
C PRO A 154 9.65 -11.14 11.62
N LEU A 155 9.08 -10.72 10.49
CA LEU A 155 9.49 -11.13 9.17
C LEU A 155 10.68 -10.29 8.71
N ASP A 156 11.72 -10.95 8.20
CA ASP A 156 12.93 -10.31 7.69
C ASP A 156 12.65 -9.28 6.57
N GLU A 157 11.52 -9.41 5.86
CA GLU A 157 11.13 -8.45 4.84
C GLU A 157 10.79 -7.06 5.36
N PHE A 158 10.41 -6.97 6.63
CA PHE A 158 10.09 -5.70 7.31
C PHE A 158 11.23 -5.24 8.22
N ASP A 159 12.36 -5.96 8.24
CA ASP A 159 13.59 -5.51 8.88
C ASP A 159 14.27 -4.42 8.03
N HIS A 160 14.08 -3.16 8.45
CA HIS A 160 14.64 -2.00 7.76
C HIS A 160 16.16 -1.86 7.90
N SER A 161 16.81 -2.58 8.82
CA SER A 161 18.28 -2.52 8.97
C SER A 161 19.01 -3.00 7.71
N LYS A 162 18.36 -3.84 6.91
CA LYS A 162 18.84 -4.39 5.65
C LYS A 162 18.43 -3.56 4.44
N CYS A 163 17.54 -2.57 4.59
CA CYS A 163 17.10 -1.71 3.50
C CYS A 163 18.19 -0.69 3.15
N LYS A 164 18.94 -0.95 2.08
CA LYS A 164 19.97 -0.05 1.57
C LYS A 164 19.63 0.42 0.16
N THR A 165 20.14 1.59 -0.19
CA THR A 165 20.12 2.05 -1.59
C THR A 165 21.14 1.22 -2.35
N GLU A 166 20.72 0.51 -3.40
CA GLU A 166 21.57 -0.43 -4.14
C GLU A 166 21.43 -0.23 -5.65
N GLY A 167 22.56 -0.11 -6.33
CA GLY A 167 22.66 0.00 -7.79
C GLY A 167 23.70 1.03 -8.21
N TRP A 168 23.92 1.18 -9.51
CA TRP A 168 24.92 2.13 -10.05
C TRP A 168 24.64 3.58 -9.64
N ALA A 169 23.37 3.94 -9.46
CA ALA A 169 22.96 5.28 -9.04
C ALA A 169 23.07 5.51 -7.52
N GLU A 170 23.48 4.52 -6.72
CA GLU A 170 23.65 4.68 -5.26
C GLU A 170 24.51 5.91 -4.92
N GLN A 171 25.64 6.09 -5.61
CA GLN A 171 26.53 7.21 -5.36
C GLN A 171 25.89 8.57 -5.71
N VAL A 172 25.00 8.60 -6.71
CA VAL A 172 24.24 9.79 -7.06
C VAL A 172 23.24 10.13 -5.95
N VAL A 173 22.57 9.13 -5.40
CA VAL A 173 21.65 9.31 -4.26
C VAL A 173 22.41 9.81 -3.02
N ASN A 174 23.59 9.25 -2.71
CA ASN A 174 24.45 9.69 -1.61
C ASN A 174 24.91 11.15 -1.80
N GLN A 175 25.16 11.58 -3.03
CA GLN A 175 25.50 12.98 -3.33
C GLN A 175 24.34 13.94 -3.06
N TRP A 176 23.08 13.51 -3.22
CA TRP A 176 21.93 14.36 -2.91
C TRP A 176 21.93 14.80 -1.44
N GLU A 177 22.29 13.90 -0.53
CA GLU A 177 22.42 14.18 0.91
C GLU A 177 23.56 15.15 1.20
N THR A 178 24.69 14.95 0.51
CA THR A 178 25.89 15.78 0.66
C THR A 178 25.65 17.21 0.17
N ILE A 179 24.94 17.38 -0.95
CA ILE A 179 24.59 18.70 -1.48
C ILE A 179 23.51 19.36 -0.60
N GLY A 180 22.53 18.59 -0.13
CA GLY A 180 21.46 19.09 0.74
C GLY A 180 21.94 19.58 2.13
N THR A 181 23.05 19.02 2.62
CA THR A 181 23.73 19.40 3.88
C THR A 181 24.70 20.57 3.71
N GLN A 182 25.28 20.78 2.52
CA GLN A 182 26.19 21.91 2.22
C GLN A 182 25.47 23.24 1.92
N MET A 183 24.14 23.25 1.84
CA MET A 183 23.39 24.51 1.77
C MET A 183 23.59 25.34 3.06
N PRO A 184 23.94 26.64 2.97
CA PRO A 184 24.24 27.47 4.15
C PRO A 184 22.97 27.76 4.97
N LYS A 185 22.59 26.85 5.87
CA LYS A 185 21.27 26.81 6.52
C LYS A 185 21.18 27.40 7.94
N LEU A 186 22.23 28.03 8.49
CA LEU A 186 22.08 28.70 9.80
C LEU A 186 21.77 30.21 9.70
N LYS A 187 22.54 31.00 8.94
CA LYS A 187 22.36 32.47 8.92
C LYS A 187 21.06 32.93 8.25
N LYS A 188 20.72 32.39 7.07
CA LYS A 188 19.50 32.78 6.35
C LYS A 188 18.22 32.36 7.06
N LEU A 189 18.24 31.26 7.81
CA LEU A 189 17.06 30.76 8.52
C LEU A 189 16.79 31.59 9.79
N GLU A 190 17.83 32.02 10.50
CA GLU A 190 17.70 32.96 11.62
C GLU A 190 17.22 34.34 11.16
N GLU A 191 17.75 34.86 10.05
CA GLU A 191 17.30 36.12 9.46
C GLU A 191 15.84 36.04 8.98
N SER A 192 15.45 34.91 8.36
CA SER A 192 14.08 34.67 7.92
C SER A 192 13.12 34.49 9.09
N ARG A 193 13.54 33.79 10.15
CA ARG A 193 12.78 33.67 11.41
C ARG A 193 12.61 35.01 12.10
N THR A 194 13.67 35.81 12.16
CA THR A 194 13.64 37.15 12.75
C THR A 194 12.73 38.08 11.95
N SER A 195 12.76 37.98 10.62
CA SER A 195 11.90 38.76 9.73
C SER A 195 10.43 38.33 9.83
N ALA A 196 10.15 37.03 9.91
CA ALA A 196 8.80 36.51 10.15
C ALA A 196 8.28 36.90 11.54
N LEU A 197 9.11 36.82 12.59
CA LEU A 197 8.74 37.26 13.93
C LEU A 197 8.51 38.77 14.01
N ARG A 198 9.21 39.58 13.21
CA ARG A 198 8.94 41.03 13.09
C ARG A 198 7.64 41.31 12.33
N PHE A 199 7.33 40.54 11.30
CA PHE A 199 6.13 40.72 10.47
C PHE A 199 4.85 40.22 11.17
N PHE A 200 4.92 39.05 11.81
CA PHE A 200 3.79 38.43 12.51
C PHE A 200 3.76 38.71 14.03
N GLY A 201 4.69 39.51 14.54
CA GLY A 201 4.99 39.72 15.97
C GLY A 201 3.90 40.36 16.83
N ARG A 202 2.65 40.43 16.36
CA ARG A 202 1.50 40.93 17.12
C ARG A 202 0.41 39.89 17.39
N GLN A 203 0.49 38.67 16.83
CA GLN A 203 -0.45 37.60 17.16
C GLN A 203 0.27 36.49 17.97
N LYS A 204 -0.14 36.32 19.24
CA LYS A 204 0.38 35.31 20.17
C LYS A 204 0.49 33.90 19.55
N PHE A 205 -0.42 33.56 18.62
CA PHE A 205 -0.50 32.28 17.95
C PHE A 205 0.75 31.88 17.14
N VAL A 206 1.47 32.84 16.55
CA VAL A 206 2.61 32.54 15.67
C VAL A 206 3.89 32.20 16.45
N ARG A 207 4.02 32.74 17.68
CA ARG A 207 5.19 32.49 18.53
C ARG A 207 5.21 31.05 19.06
N ASP A 208 4.04 30.49 19.36
CA ASP A 208 3.92 29.11 19.87
C ASP A 208 4.19 28.07 18.77
N ILE A 209 3.78 28.35 17.53
CA ILE A 209 4.06 27.48 16.37
C ILE A 209 5.55 27.52 15.99
N LEU A 210 6.19 28.69 16.04
CA LEU A 210 7.61 28.84 15.66
C LEU A 210 8.58 28.35 16.75
N ASN A 211 8.14 28.30 18.01
CA ASN A 211 8.91 27.78 19.14
C ASN A 211 8.71 26.28 19.38
N ALA A 212 7.81 25.62 18.65
CA ALA A 212 7.70 24.18 18.68
C ALA A 212 8.97 23.57 18.09
N ALA A 213 9.86 23.09 18.97
CA ALA A 213 10.99 22.26 18.57
C ALA A 213 10.46 21.05 17.79
N PRO A 214 11.21 20.53 16.79
CA PRO A 214 10.84 19.27 16.15
C PRO A 214 10.75 18.24 17.26
N LEU A 215 9.56 17.64 17.43
CA LEU A 215 9.41 16.45 18.24
C LEU A 215 10.24 15.35 17.57
N ILE A 216 11.50 15.26 17.96
CA ILE A 216 12.26 14.02 17.89
C ILE A 216 11.58 13.16 18.95
N GLN A 217 10.54 12.43 18.54
CA GLN A 217 10.11 11.28 19.32
C GLN A 217 11.28 10.30 19.23
N GLU A 218 12.01 10.18 20.33
CA GLU A 218 12.86 9.02 20.57
C GLU A 218 11.94 7.79 20.46
N ASP A 219 12.27 6.90 19.54
CA ASP A 219 11.56 5.65 19.31
C ASP A 219 11.66 4.77 20.59
N ASP A 220 10.65 4.87 21.45
CA ASP A 220 10.33 3.84 22.44
C ASP A 220 9.81 2.60 21.68
N ASP A 221 10.73 1.83 21.12
CA ASP A 221 10.51 0.66 20.24
C ASP A 221 10.34 -0.65 21.03
N ALA A 222 10.15 -0.58 22.35
CA ALA A 222 10.28 -1.75 23.22
C ALA A 222 8.98 -2.54 23.47
N ASN A 223 7.80 -2.06 23.06
CA ASN A 223 6.56 -2.78 23.37
C ASN A 223 5.35 -2.42 22.48
N LYS A 224 5.52 -2.47 21.16
CA LYS A 224 4.38 -2.38 20.23
C LYS A 224 4.17 -3.74 19.58
N ASP A 225 2.95 -4.28 19.73
CA ASP A 225 2.55 -5.55 19.13
C ASP A 225 2.92 -5.57 17.65
N THR A 226 3.82 -6.48 17.28
CA THR A 226 4.24 -6.67 15.89
C THR A 226 3.09 -7.34 15.15
N LEU A 227 2.42 -6.60 14.25
CA LEU A 227 1.27 -7.09 13.50
C LEU A 227 1.66 -7.34 12.05
N GLN A 228 2.39 -8.44 11.86
CA GLN A 228 2.88 -8.85 10.56
C GLN A 228 2.17 -10.12 10.08
N PHE A 229 1.87 -10.17 8.80
CA PHE A 229 1.09 -11.24 8.18
C PHE A 229 1.81 -11.74 6.94
N HIS A 230 1.75 -13.04 6.71
CA HIS A 230 2.33 -13.67 5.52
C HIS A 230 1.41 -14.73 4.93
N LYS A 231 1.63 -15.09 3.66
CA LYS A 231 0.96 -16.21 3.02
C LYS A 231 1.45 -17.51 3.64
N ALA A 232 0.53 -18.42 3.95
CA ALA A 232 0.90 -19.72 4.50
C ALA A 232 1.70 -20.52 3.46
N ASP A 233 2.85 -21.07 3.86
CA ASP A 233 3.60 -21.97 2.99
C ASP A 233 2.79 -23.25 2.74
N HIS A 234 2.87 -23.77 1.52
CA HIS A 234 2.18 -25.02 1.15
C HIS A 234 2.64 -26.24 1.99
N SER A 235 3.77 -26.14 2.71
CA SER A 235 4.33 -27.18 3.58
C SER A 235 3.58 -27.36 4.91
N THR A 236 2.94 -26.32 5.46
CA THR A 236 2.31 -26.39 6.80
C THR A 236 0.97 -27.14 6.80
N LYS A 237 0.47 -27.56 5.63
CA LYS A 237 -0.73 -28.41 5.52
C LYS A 237 -0.45 -29.90 5.80
N GLN A 238 0.81 -30.35 5.78
CA GLN A 238 1.13 -31.75 6.05
C GLN A 238 1.29 -32.06 7.55
N GLU A 239 1.71 -31.10 8.38
CA GLU A 239 1.87 -31.34 9.83
C GLU A 239 0.56 -31.35 10.62
N LYS A 240 -0.53 -30.77 10.09
CA LYS A 240 -1.86 -30.81 10.74
C LYS A 240 -2.69 -32.06 10.42
N GLN A 241 -2.20 -32.98 9.58
CA GLN A 241 -2.89 -34.24 9.29
C GLN A 241 -2.47 -35.42 10.20
N HIS A 242 -1.47 -35.23 11.08
CA HIS A 242 -1.02 -36.28 12.01
C HIS A 242 -1.46 -36.10 13.47
N ALA A 243 -2.37 -35.17 13.76
CA ALA A 243 -3.00 -35.06 15.07
C ALA A 243 -4.52 -35.21 14.95
N SER A 244 -4.98 -36.45 14.78
CA SER A 244 -6.36 -36.87 14.99
C SER A 244 -6.36 -38.15 15.82
N THR A 245 -6.86 -38.08 17.04
CA THR A 245 -7.61 -39.18 17.66
C THR A 245 -8.43 -38.65 18.83
N ALA A 246 -9.60 -39.26 18.99
CA ALA A 246 -10.63 -39.07 20.02
C ALA A 246 -11.59 -37.87 19.83
N CYS A 247 -12.73 -38.13 19.16
CA CYS A 247 -14.04 -38.28 19.81
C CYS A 247 -15.14 -38.60 18.78
N THR A 248 -15.51 -39.88 18.70
CA THR A 248 -16.87 -40.39 18.40
C THR A 248 -17.84 -39.86 19.48
N GLU A 249 -19.14 -39.69 19.32
CA GLU A 249 -20.20 -40.00 18.34
C GLU A 249 -21.41 -39.13 18.79
N ASP A 250 -22.21 -38.60 17.86
CA ASP A 250 -23.68 -38.76 17.91
C ASP A 250 -24.36 -38.07 16.72
N LYS A 251 -25.08 -38.89 15.93
CA LYS A 251 -25.97 -38.47 14.83
C LYS A 251 -27.39 -38.95 15.15
N ALA A 252 -28.33 -38.01 15.23
CA ALA A 252 -29.76 -38.26 15.03
C ALA A 252 -30.34 -37.05 14.26
N LEU A 253 -30.62 -37.21 12.97
CA LEU A 253 -31.95 -37.50 12.39
C LEU A 253 -32.94 -36.34 12.49
N LEU A 254 -33.26 -35.72 11.35
CA LEU A 254 -34.63 -35.47 10.89
C LEU A 254 -34.64 -34.95 9.45
N ASN A 255 -34.84 -35.90 8.53
CA ASN A 255 -35.44 -35.68 7.22
C ASN A 255 -36.96 -35.74 7.42
N THR A 256 -37.69 -34.71 6.99
CA THR A 256 -39.11 -34.87 6.64
C THR A 256 -39.43 -34.11 5.36
N SER A 257 -39.60 -34.89 4.31
CA SER A 257 -40.27 -34.61 3.05
C SER A 257 -41.72 -34.19 3.25
N ASN A 258 -42.19 -33.21 2.48
CA ASN A 258 -43.60 -33.04 2.16
C ASN A 258 -43.79 -32.72 0.67
N LYS A 259 -44.35 -33.70 -0.05
CA LYS A 259 -44.92 -33.61 -1.41
C LYS A 259 -46.44 -33.38 -1.29
N ARG A 260 -46.99 -32.46 -2.09
CA ARG A 260 -48.38 -32.47 -2.59
C ARG A 260 -48.38 -31.61 -3.87
N ALA A 261 -48.38 -32.21 -5.07
CA ALA A 261 -49.50 -32.74 -5.87
C ALA A 261 -50.12 -31.69 -6.81
N ARG A 262 -50.05 -32.01 -8.12
CA ARG A 262 -50.44 -31.28 -9.34
C ARG A 262 -51.95 -31.31 -9.62
N GLN A 263 -52.46 -30.25 -10.25
CA GLN A 263 -53.46 -30.21 -11.35
C GLN A 263 -53.00 -29.03 -12.24
N THR A 264 -52.48 -29.14 -13.46
CA THR A 264 -52.99 -29.63 -14.78
C THR A 264 -54.14 -28.81 -15.35
N GLU A 265 -53.84 -27.69 -16.03
CA GLU A 265 -54.48 -27.26 -17.28
C GLU A 265 -53.43 -26.53 -18.15
N GLN A 266 -53.40 -26.87 -19.44
CA GLN A 266 -52.64 -26.29 -20.57
C GLN A 266 -53.57 -26.45 -21.80
N PRO A 267 -53.36 -25.81 -22.96
CA PRO A 267 -52.26 -24.90 -23.35
C PRO A 267 -52.74 -23.62 -24.08
N ASP A 268 -51.83 -22.70 -24.39
CA ASP A 268 -51.66 -22.15 -25.74
C ASP A 268 -50.26 -21.51 -25.88
N THR A 269 -49.50 -22.07 -26.84
CA THR A 269 -48.48 -21.49 -27.76
C THR A 269 -48.07 -20.02 -27.53
N GLU A 270 -46.79 -19.60 -27.53
CA GLU A 270 -45.67 -19.80 -28.47
C GLU A 270 -44.31 -19.45 -27.81
N ASP A 271 -43.20 -19.92 -28.39
CA ASP A 271 -41.80 -19.56 -28.09
C ASP A 271 -41.08 -19.42 -29.47
N PRO A 272 -39.88 -18.80 -29.62
CA PRO A 272 -39.34 -17.49 -29.20
C PRO A 272 -38.81 -16.68 -30.44
N PRO A 273 -38.03 -15.56 -30.32
CA PRO A 273 -36.58 -15.74 -30.50
C PRO A 273 -35.60 -14.68 -29.87
N SER A 274 -34.39 -15.18 -29.58
CA SER A 274 -33.04 -14.61 -29.73
C SER A 274 -32.65 -13.14 -29.39
N LYS A 275 -31.60 -13.06 -28.55
CA LYS A 275 -30.50 -12.08 -28.47
C LYS A 275 -30.35 -11.06 -29.63
N ARG A 276 -30.26 -9.77 -29.30
CA ARG A 276 -29.52 -8.77 -30.07
C ARG A 276 -28.55 -8.00 -29.17
N SER A 277 -27.26 -8.16 -29.44
CA SER A 277 -26.20 -7.24 -29.04
C SER A 277 -26.38 -5.93 -29.80
N GLY A 278 -26.66 -4.83 -29.11
CA GLY A 278 -26.65 -3.49 -29.72
C GLY A 278 -25.21 -3.02 -29.88
N ALA A 279 -24.71 -2.99 -31.12
CA ALA A 279 -23.52 -2.23 -31.47
C ALA A 279 -23.96 -0.80 -31.82
N PHE A 280 -23.30 0.20 -31.24
CA PHE A 280 -23.51 1.61 -31.59
C PHE A 280 -23.17 1.84 -33.07
N THR A 281 -24.02 2.59 -33.77
CA THR A 281 -23.77 2.94 -35.16
C THR A 281 -22.74 4.08 -35.25
N ALA A 282 -22.12 4.25 -36.42
CA ALA A 282 -21.17 5.36 -36.64
C ALA A 282 -21.82 6.73 -36.41
N ALA A 283 -23.13 6.86 -36.66
CA ALA A 283 -23.88 8.07 -36.39
C ALA A 283 -24.06 8.35 -34.89
N ASP A 284 -24.16 7.30 -34.05
CA ASP A 284 -24.23 7.44 -32.60
C ASP A 284 -22.89 7.89 -31.99
N MET A 285 -21.78 7.50 -32.61
CA MET A 285 -20.42 7.93 -32.22
C MET A 285 -20.16 9.40 -32.57
N ASP A 286 -20.64 9.89 -33.71
CA ASP A 286 -20.46 11.29 -34.10
C ASP A 286 -21.26 12.25 -33.20
N LEU A 287 -22.42 11.81 -32.69
CA LEU A 287 -23.23 12.61 -31.77
C LEU A 287 -22.55 12.78 -30.41
N LEU A 288 -21.86 11.75 -29.91
CA LEU A 288 -21.13 11.82 -28.63
C LEU A 288 -19.90 12.74 -28.69
N ASN A 289 -19.27 12.86 -29.85
CA ASN A 289 -18.09 13.71 -30.04
C ASN A 289 -18.44 15.21 -30.20
N SER A 290 -19.73 15.56 -30.18
CA SER A 290 -20.20 16.94 -30.35
C SER A 290 -20.63 17.63 -29.03
N TYR A 291 -20.45 16.96 -27.89
CA TYR A 291 -20.68 17.49 -26.53
C TYR A 291 -19.39 17.75 -25.77
#